data_AF-A0AA42H4F6-F1
#
_entry.id   AF-A0AA42H4F6-F1
#
_cell.length_a   1.000
_cell.length_b   1.000
_cell.length_c   1.000
_cell.angle_alpha   90.00
_cell.angle_beta   90.00
_cell.angle_gamma   90.00
#
_symmetry.space_group_name_H-M   'P 1'
#
loop_
_entity.id
_entity.type
_entity.pdbx_description
1 polymer ?
#
loop_
_entity_poly.entity_id
_entity_poly.type
_entity_poly.pdbx_seq_one_letter_code
_entity_poly.pdbx_strand_id
1 'polypeptide(L)'
;MGANTKTNPYPVHILHTTPEEIRDAFLHIKWALERHGWTSADFTSFLGISRQTWYQYGHKLESKGYRRIPAVQLDLLRQQHALASFGSRDGAVDPFHRRRNKWTVGAETTFSFLKAIYMSGISGHPIVPGEDNERKPEASAQKILRWFAAARQGNRQQIMAATNLGDYDIGRIGFVGNHWGMEVYTSQCERLENIIGENKKAA
;
A
#
# COMPACT_ATOMS: atom_id res chain seq x y z
N MET A 1 -4.84 -11.50 30.33
CA MET A 1 -4.91 -12.46 29.21
C MET A 1 -3.98 -11.99 28.11
N GLY A 2 -2.85 -12.67 27.91
CA GLY A 2 -1.85 -12.25 26.92
C GLY A 2 -2.42 -12.31 25.50
N ALA A 3 -2.38 -11.18 24.79
CA ALA A 3 -2.70 -11.17 23.38
C ALA A 3 -1.70 -12.09 22.68
N ASN A 4 -2.17 -13.27 22.26
CA ASN A 4 -1.41 -14.20 21.46
C ASN A 4 -1.21 -13.53 20.10
N THR A 5 -0.17 -12.70 19.97
CA THR A 5 0.22 -12.03 18.73
C THR A 5 0.76 -13.12 17.81
N LYS A 6 -0.14 -13.89 17.21
CA LYS A 6 0.19 -14.83 16.13
C LYS A 6 0.97 -14.03 15.10
N THR A 7 2.24 -14.35 14.88
CA THR A 7 3.05 -13.75 13.81
C THR A 7 2.46 -14.18 12.47
N ASN A 8 2.57 -13.33 11.44
CA ASN A 8 2.13 -13.70 10.10
C ASN A 8 2.92 -14.95 9.66
N PRO A 9 2.26 -16.08 9.35
CA PRO A 9 2.96 -17.32 9.01
C PRO A 9 3.55 -17.29 7.59
N TYR A 10 3.20 -16.29 6.77
CA TYR A 10 3.66 -16.20 5.39
C TYR A 10 4.89 -15.29 5.27
N PRO A 11 5.99 -15.78 4.67
CA PRO A 11 7.23 -15.02 4.56
C PRO A 11 7.05 -13.75 3.72
N VAL A 12 7.85 -12.74 4.03
CA VAL A 12 7.98 -11.54 3.20
C VAL A 12 9.22 -11.71 2.35
N HIS A 13 9.03 -11.63 1.03
CA HIS A 13 10.12 -11.76 0.07
C HIS A 13 10.68 -10.39 -0.34
N ILE A 14 11.97 -10.36 -0.68
CA ILE A 14 12.62 -9.13 -1.14
C ILE A 14 12.03 -8.71 -2.49
N LEU A 15 11.78 -9.67 -3.39
CA LEU A 15 11.16 -9.48 -4.69
C LEU A 15 10.06 -10.54 -4.89
N HIS A 16 9.17 -10.31 -5.86
CA HIS A 16 8.10 -11.25 -6.21
C HIS A 16 8.21 -11.67 -7.67
N THR A 17 9.21 -12.49 -7.95
CA THR A 17 9.57 -12.97 -9.29
C THR A 17 9.00 -14.36 -9.59
N THR A 18 8.85 -15.20 -8.56
CA THR A 18 8.34 -16.57 -8.71
C THR A 18 6.86 -16.66 -8.34
N PRO A 19 6.13 -17.68 -8.86
CA PRO A 19 4.75 -17.93 -8.47
C PRO A 19 4.56 -18.16 -6.97
N GLU A 20 5.56 -18.75 -6.31
CA GLU A 20 5.56 -18.97 -4.85
C GLU A 20 5.64 -17.66 -4.09
N GLU A 21 6.60 -16.80 -4.43
CA GLU A 21 6.77 -15.49 -3.80
C GLU A 21 5.51 -14.63 -3.95
N ILE A 22 4.88 -14.64 -5.12
CA ILE A 22 3.64 -13.90 -5.41
C ILE A 22 2.48 -14.45 -4.57
N ARG A 23 2.37 -15.78 -4.45
CA ARG A 23 1.34 -16.44 -3.65
C ARG A 23 1.53 -16.12 -2.16
N ASP A 24 2.76 -16.17 -1.67
CA ASP A 24 3.08 -15.84 -0.28
C ASP A 24 2.77 -14.38 0.01
N ALA A 25 3.10 -13.46 -0.89
CA ALA A 25 2.73 -12.06 -0.78
C ALA A 25 1.21 -11.87 -0.67
N PHE A 26 0.45 -12.58 -1.51
CA PHE A 26 -1.01 -12.59 -1.42
C PHE A 26 -1.51 -13.09 -0.07
N LEU A 27 -1.01 -14.25 0.38
CA LEU A 27 -1.42 -14.86 1.64
C LEU A 27 -1.02 -14.01 2.85
N HIS A 28 0.14 -13.37 2.80
CA HIS A 28 0.61 -12.43 3.81
C HIS A 28 -0.37 -11.26 3.97
N ILE A 29 -0.73 -10.60 2.87
CA ILE A 29 -1.65 -9.45 2.88
C ILE A 29 -3.06 -9.89 3.29
N LYS A 30 -3.52 -11.03 2.76
CA LYS A 30 -4.81 -11.62 3.14
C LYS A 30 -4.90 -11.82 4.65
N TRP A 31 -3.93 -12.52 5.24
CA TRP A 31 -3.90 -12.79 6.68
C TRP A 31 -3.92 -11.49 7.50
N ALA A 32 -3.17 -10.48 7.05
CA ALA A 32 -3.08 -9.21 7.77
C ALA A 32 -4.40 -8.42 7.71
N LEU A 33 -5.08 -8.41 6.56
CA LEU A 33 -6.41 -7.81 6.43
C LEU A 33 -7.48 -8.59 7.20
N GLU A 34 -7.43 -9.93 7.22
CA GLU A 34 -8.33 -10.76 8.05
C GLU A 34 -8.20 -10.41 9.54
N ARG A 35 -6.99 -10.06 10.01
CA ARG A 35 -6.78 -9.55 11.38
C ARG A 35 -7.38 -8.18 11.64
N HIS A 36 -7.62 -7.40 10.59
CA HIS A 36 -8.37 -6.16 10.65
C HIS A 36 -9.89 -6.39 10.45
N GLY A 37 -10.36 -7.64 10.50
CA GLY A 37 -11.77 -8.00 10.44
C GLY A 37 -12.32 -8.22 9.03
N TRP A 38 -11.46 -8.25 8.00
CA TRP A 38 -11.91 -8.47 6.62
C TRP A 38 -12.42 -9.90 6.42
N THR A 39 -13.56 -10.01 5.74
CA THR A 39 -14.17 -11.28 5.36
C THR A 39 -13.95 -11.59 3.89
N SER A 40 -14.20 -12.85 3.49
CA SER A 40 -14.18 -13.23 2.07
C SER A 40 -15.18 -12.44 1.21
N ALA A 41 -16.29 -11.95 1.80
CA ALA A 41 -17.24 -11.08 1.10
C ALA A 41 -16.63 -9.69 0.83
N ASP A 42 -15.91 -9.13 1.79
CA ASP A 42 -15.25 -7.83 1.64
C ASP A 42 -14.16 -7.89 0.56
N PHE A 43 -13.33 -8.93 0.57
CA PHE A 43 -12.29 -9.13 -0.45
C PHE A 43 -12.88 -9.25 -1.86
N THR A 44 -13.94 -10.03 -2.02
CA THR A 44 -14.56 -10.28 -3.33
C THR A 44 -15.27 -9.05 -3.87
N SER A 45 -15.97 -8.32 -3.00
CA SER A 45 -16.59 -7.03 -3.32
C SER A 45 -15.54 -5.99 -3.72
N PHE A 46 -14.49 -5.83 -2.91
CA PHE A 46 -13.42 -4.86 -3.14
C PHE A 46 -12.65 -5.11 -4.44
N LEU A 47 -12.37 -6.37 -4.77
CA LEU A 47 -11.65 -6.73 -6.00
C LEU A 47 -12.56 -6.90 -7.23
N GLY A 48 -13.89 -6.90 -7.06
CA GLY A 48 -14.85 -7.15 -8.14
C GLY A 48 -14.73 -8.56 -8.73
N ILE A 49 -14.47 -9.58 -7.91
CA ILE A 49 -14.27 -10.97 -8.36
C ILE A 49 -15.23 -11.95 -7.68
N SER A 50 -15.41 -13.12 -8.29
CA SER A 50 -16.18 -14.20 -7.67
C SER A 50 -15.47 -14.79 -6.44
N ARG A 51 -16.24 -15.36 -5.49
CA ARG A 51 -15.69 -16.12 -4.35
C ARG A 51 -14.83 -17.29 -4.79
N GLN A 52 -15.19 -17.96 -5.89
CA GLN A 52 -14.38 -19.06 -6.42
C GLN A 52 -12.98 -18.57 -6.83
N THR A 53 -12.91 -17.48 -7.58
CA THR A 53 -11.62 -16.88 -7.99
C THR A 53 -10.78 -16.46 -6.79
N TRP A 54 -11.40 -15.87 -5.76
CA TRP A 54 -10.72 -15.50 -4.52
C TRP A 54 -10.01 -16.69 -3.85
N TYR A 55 -10.68 -17.84 -3.71
CA TYR A 55 -10.07 -19.02 -3.10
C TYR A 55 -8.95 -19.61 -3.95
N GLN A 56 -9.10 -19.58 -5.28
CA GLN A 56 -8.09 -20.07 -6.23
C GLN A 56 -6.74 -19.34 -6.11
N TYR A 57 -6.73 -18.08 -5.69
CA TYR A 57 -5.49 -17.32 -5.44
C TYR A 57 -4.65 -17.87 -4.28
N GLY A 58 -5.28 -18.51 -3.31
CA GLY A 58 -4.60 -19.09 -2.13
C GLY A 58 -4.23 -20.56 -2.25
N HIS A 59 -4.68 -21.24 -3.32
CA HIS A 59 -4.41 -22.66 -3.54
C HIS A 59 -2.91 -22.94 -3.63
N LYS A 60 -2.52 -24.17 -3.29
CA LYS A 60 -1.14 -24.63 -3.51
C LYS A 60 -0.79 -24.60 -5.00
N LEU A 61 0.48 -24.37 -5.33
CA LEU A 61 0.93 -24.14 -6.71
C LEU A 61 0.66 -25.34 -7.63
N GLU A 62 0.75 -26.56 -7.09
CA GLU A 62 0.49 -27.82 -7.79
C GLU A 62 -1.00 -28.12 -8.00
N SER A 63 -1.91 -27.34 -7.40
CA SER A 63 -3.34 -27.55 -7.54
C SER A 63 -3.81 -27.16 -8.94
N LYS A 64 -4.61 -28.03 -9.58
CA LYS A 64 -5.25 -27.73 -10.89
C LYS A 64 -6.10 -26.45 -10.86
N GLY A 65 -6.59 -26.06 -9.68
CA GLY A 65 -7.37 -24.85 -9.50
C GLY A 65 -6.55 -23.63 -9.10
N TYR A 66 -5.22 -23.70 -9.06
CA TYR A 66 -4.40 -22.54 -8.72
C TYR A 66 -4.55 -21.45 -9.79
N ARG A 67 -4.75 -20.22 -9.32
CA ARG A 67 -4.73 -19.05 -10.17
C ARG A 67 -3.79 -18.04 -9.55
N ARG A 68 -2.90 -17.46 -10.35
CA ARG A 68 -2.06 -16.35 -9.90
C ARG A 68 -2.92 -15.08 -9.83
N ILE A 69 -2.86 -14.38 -8.69
CA ILE A 69 -3.50 -13.06 -8.54
C ILE A 69 -2.86 -12.05 -9.50
N PRO A 70 -3.61 -11.23 -10.25
CA PRO A 70 -3.06 -10.12 -11.03
C PRO A 70 -2.32 -9.10 -10.16
N ALA A 71 -1.19 -8.56 -10.65
CA ALA A 71 -0.39 -7.60 -9.88
C ALA A 71 -1.19 -6.38 -9.42
N VAL A 72 -2.03 -5.82 -10.28
CA VAL A 72 -2.93 -4.70 -9.95
C VAL A 72 -3.86 -5.03 -8.78
N GLN A 73 -4.43 -6.24 -8.73
CA GLN A 73 -5.30 -6.66 -7.63
C GLN A 73 -4.51 -6.83 -6.31
N LEU A 74 -3.29 -7.35 -6.39
CA LEU A 74 -2.42 -7.44 -5.22
C LEU A 74 -2.02 -6.05 -4.70
N ASP A 75 -1.76 -5.10 -5.60
CA ASP A 75 -1.45 -3.71 -5.25
C ASP A 75 -2.63 -3.02 -4.56
N LEU A 76 -3.88 -3.27 -5.00
CA LEU A 76 -5.07 -2.77 -4.31
C LEU A 76 -5.19 -3.32 -2.88
N LEU A 77 -4.96 -4.63 -2.68
CA LEU A 77 -4.98 -5.23 -1.35
C LEU A 77 -3.86 -4.66 -0.45
N ARG A 78 -2.68 -4.44 -1.01
CA ARG A 78 -1.53 -3.82 -0.33
C ARG A 78 -1.83 -2.40 0.12
N GLN A 79 -2.42 -1.58 -0.75
CA GLN A 79 -2.88 -0.23 -0.42
C GLN A 79 -3.89 -0.26 0.73
N GLN A 80 -4.85 -1.17 0.65
CA GLN A 80 -5.86 -1.32 1.70
C GLN A 80 -5.26 -1.77 3.04
N HIS A 81 -4.33 -2.71 3.01
CA HIS A 81 -3.58 -3.14 4.19
C HIS A 81 -2.79 -1.98 4.81
N ALA A 82 -2.16 -1.14 3.97
CA ALA A 82 -1.44 0.04 4.42
C ALA A 82 -2.36 1.02 5.13
N LEU A 83 -3.57 1.26 4.62
CA LEU A 83 -4.55 2.12 5.28
C LEU A 83 -5.06 1.52 6.60
N ALA A 84 -5.29 0.21 6.65
CA ALA A 84 -5.79 -0.48 7.85
C ALA A 84 -4.75 -0.51 8.99
N SER A 85 -3.48 -0.74 8.66
CA SER A 85 -2.38 -0.87 9.63
C SER A 85 -2.17 0.40 10.46
N PHE A 86 -2.34 1.57 9.84
CA PHE A 86 -2.11 2.87 10.50
C PHE A 86 -3.40 3.55 10.98
N GLY A 87 -4.58 2.92 10.77
CA GLY A 87 -5.88 3.44 11.18
C GLY A 87 -6.35 2.97 12.57
N SER A 88 -5.81 1.85 13.10
CA SER A 88 -6.25 1.27 14.38
C SER A 88 -6.06 2.18 15.59
N ARG A 89 -5.19 3.18 15.48
CA ARG A 89 -4.93 4.19 16.53
C ARG A 89 -5.75 5.47 16.38
N ASP A 90 -6.61 5.60 15.37
CA ASP A 90 -7.32 6.86 15.09
C ASP A 90 -8.53 7.07 16.03
N GLY A 91 -9.10 6.02 16.63
CA GLY A 91 -10.25 6.11 17.54
C GLY A 91 -9.92 6.04 19.04
N ALA A 92 -8.66 5.75 19.40
CA ALA A 92 -8.26 5.69 20.81
C ALA A 92 -8.07 7.12 21.34
N VAL A 93 -8.96 7.53 22.25
CA VAL A 93 -8.71 8.67 23.13
C VAL A 93 -7.42 8.37 23.88
N ASP A 94 -6.42 9.25 23.73
CA ASP A 94 -5.22 9.17 24.55
C ASP A 94 -5.65 9.17 26.03
N PRO A 95 -5.25 8.18 26.86
CA PRO A 95 -5.60 8.15 28.28
C PRO A 95 -5.26 9.45 29.02
N PHE A 96 -4.29 10.21 28.51
CA PHE A 96 -3.84 11.48 29.05
C PHE A 96 -4.48 12.71 28.42
N HIS A 97 -5.49 12.52 27.53
CA HIS A 97 -6.23 13.59 26.85
C HIS A 97 -5.32 14.60 26.12
N ARG A 98 -4.12 14.20 25.69
CA ARG A 98 -3.24 15.11 24.96
C ARG A 98 -3.83 15.39 23.59
N ARG A 99 -3.71 16.64 23.14
CA ARG A 99 -4.07 17.02 21.78
C ARG A 99 -3.23 16.19 20.80
N ARG A 100 -3.89 15.50 19.88
CA ARG A 100 -3.23 14.71 18.84
C ARG A 100 -3.25 15.49 17.53
N ASN A 101 -2.11 15.51 16.84
CA ASN A 101 -2.04 16.07 15.50
C ASN A 101 -3.06 15.39 14.59
N LYS A 102 -3.88 16.19 13.92
CA LYS A 102 -4.95 15.77 13.01
C LYS A 102 -4.54 16.07 11.58
N TRP A 103 -4.83 15.15 10.66
CA TRP A 103 -4.53 15.29 9.25
C TRP A 103 -5.76 14.92 8.44
N THR A 104 -6.12 15.78 7.49
CA THR A 104 -7.29 15.58 6.63
C THR A 104 -6.82 15.42 5.18
N VAL A 105 -7.38 14.43 4.49
CA VAL A 105 -7.10 14.13 3.08
C VAL A 105 -8.43 13.84 2.39
N GLY A 106 -8.88 14.74 1.53
CA GLY A 106 -10.23 14.67 0.95
C GLY A 106 -11.29 14.73 2.06
N ALA A 107 -12.20 13.75 2.09
CA ALA A 107 -13.26 13.66 3.10
C ALA A 107 -12.84 12.94 4.39
N GLU A 108 -11.67 12.31 4.41
CA GLU A 108 -11.24 11.49 5.54
C GLU A 108 -10.25 12.21 6.45
N THR A 109 -10.31 11.88 7.74
CA THR A 109 -9.44 12.41 8.79
C THR A 109 -8.71 11.27 9.48
N THR A 110 -7.43 11.48 9.79
CA THR A 110 -6.60 10.56 10.56
C THR A 110 -5.72 11.30 11.57
N PHE A 111 -5.30 10.62 12.63
CA PHE A 111 -4.32 11.10 13.60
C PHE A 111 -2.92 10.50 13.36
N SER A 112 -2.74 9.79 12.24
CA SER A 112 -1.48 9.22 11.79
C SER A 112 -0.99 9.96 10.56
N PHE A 113 0.14 10.66 10.67
CA PHE A 113 0.74 11.36 9.53
C PHE A 113 1.13 10.39 8.40
N LEU A 114 1.62 9.19 8.74
CA LEU A 114 1.95 8.18 7.74
C LEU A 114 0.71 7.65 6.99
N LYS A 115 -0.42 7.50 7.70
CA LYS A 115 -1.70 7.19 7.04
C LYS A 115 -2.12 8.30 6.11
N ALA A 116 -1.98 9.56 6.52
CA ALA A 116 -2.28 10.72 5.66
C ALA A 116 -1.42 10.73 4.39
N ILE A 117 -0.13 10.37 4.48
CA ILE A 117 0.74 10.21 3.30
C ILE A 117 0.20 9.14 2.36
N TYR A 118 -0.18 7.96 2.87
CA TYR A 118 -0.72 6.89 2.03
C TYR A 118 -2.07 7.27 1.41
N MET A 119 -2.97 7.86 2.18
CA MET A 119 -4.25 8.36 1.69
C MET A 119 -4.04 9.38 0.57
N SER A 120 -3.13 10.34 0.77
CA SER A 120 -2.82 11.36 -0.23
C SER A 120 -2.21 10.74 -1.48
N GLY A 121 -1.31 9.76 -1.30
CA GLY A 121 -0.68 9.02 -2.38
C GLY A 121 -1.68 8.26 -3.24
N ILE A 122 -2.60 7.53 -2.60
CA ILE A 122 -3.64 6.73 -3.25
C ILE A 122 -4.70 7.62 -3.91
N SER A 123 -5.22 8.62 -3.19
CA SER A 123 -6.39 9.40 -3.63
C SER A 123 -6.08 10.59 -4.54
N GLY A 124 -4.88 11.16 -4.48
CA GLY A 124 -4.61 12.42 -5.17
C GLY A 124 -4.77 13.67 -4.32
N HIS A 125 -5.51 13.60 -3.22
CA HIS A 125 -5.84 14.78 -2.43
C HIS A 125 -4.66 15.28 -1.59
N PRO A 126 -4.52 16.60 -1.39
CA PRO A 126 -3.48 17.16 -0.54
C PRO A 126 -3.72 16.80 0.93
N ILE A 127 -2.64 16.78 1.71
CA ILE A 127 -2.70 16.65 3.17
C ILE A 127 -2.92 18.03 3.76
N VAL A 128 -3.98 18.19 4.54
CA VAL A 128 -4.30 19.40 5.28
C VAL A 128 -4.06 19.16 6.77
N PRO A 129 -3.11 19.87 7.42
CA PRO A 129 -2.94 19.79 8.87
C PRO A 129 -4.11 20.44 9.60
N GLY A 130 -4.46 19.94 10.78
CA GLY A 130 -5.36 20.64 11.70
C GLY A 130 -4.71 21.91 12.24
N GLU A 131 -5.55 22.89 12.63
CA GLU A 131 -5.11 24.20 13.11
C GLU A 131 -4.15 24.13 14.30
N ASP A 132 -4.37 23.17 15.20
CA ASP A 132 -3.58 22.95 16.42
C ASP A 132 -2.39 21.98 16.21
N ASN A 133 -1.99 21.66 14.98
CA ASN A 133 -0.90 20.71 14.75
C ASN A 133 0.48 21.29 15.12
N GLU A 134 1.13 20.70 16.12
CA GLU A 134 2.51 21.03 16.50
C GLU A 134 3.55 20.37 15.57
N ARG A 135 3.21 19.21 14.96
CA ARG A 135 4.14 18.44 14.14
C ARG A 135 4.25 18.99 12.72
N LYS A 136 5.47 19.30 12.30
CA LYS A 136 5.78 19.64 10.90
C LYS A 136 5.99 18.38 10.05
N PRO A 137 5.65 18.40 8.75
CA PRO A 137 5.95 17.31 7.83
C PRO A 137 7.45 16.97 7.81
N GLU A 138 7.79 15.69 7.94
CA GLU A 138 9.18 15.24 7.85
C GLU A 138 9.72 15.32 6.41
N ALA A 139 11.02 15.55 6.25
CA ALA A 139 11.67 15.55 4.94
C ALA A 139 11.51 14.20 4.20
N SER A 140 11.50 13.09 4.94
CA SER A 140 11.22 11.74 4.42
C SER A 140 9.86 11.64 3.72
N ALA A 141 8.86 12.39 4.20
CA ALA A 141 7.52 12.41 3.62
C ALA A 141 7.48 13.07 2.25
N GLN A 142 8.29 14.11 2.02
CA GLN A 142 8.35 14.80 0.73
C GLN A 142 8.76 13.85 -0.40
N LYS A 143 9.74 12.98 -0.13
CA LYS A 143 10.20 11.96 -1.09
C LYS A 143 9.09 10.98 -1.47
N ILE A 144 8.35 10.48 -0.48
CA ILE A 144 7.23 9.55 -0.67
C ILE A 144 6.08 10.22 -1.44
N LEU A 145 5.74 11.46 -1.07
CA LEU A 145 4.70 12.23 -1.74
C LEU A 145 5.05 12.56 -3.20
N ARG A 146 6.31 12.95 -3.47
CA ARG A 146 6.83 13.13 -4.84
C ARG A 146 6.69 11.85 -5.66
N TRP A 147 7.08 10.71 -5.08
CA TRP A 147 6.92 9.42 -5.74
C TRP A 147 5.47 9.11 -6.10
N PHE A 148 4.54 9.20 -5.14
CA PHE A 148 3.13 8.94 -5.44
C PHE A 148 2.57 9.91 -6.49
N ALA A 149 2.95 11.19 -6.46
CA ALA A 149 2.53 12.16 -7.46
C ALA A 149 3.01 11.82 -8.88
N ALA A 150 4.26 11.34 -9.02
CA ALA A 150 4.82 10.87 -10.28
C ALA A 150 4.16 9.54 -10.72
N ALA A 151 4.04 8.58 -9.82
CA ALA A 151 3.46 7.26 -10.09
C ALA A 151 2.01 7.32 -10.55
N ARG A 152 1.21 8.29 -10.10
CA ARG A 152 -0.16 8.50 -10.61
C ARG A 152 -0.23 8.97 -12.05
N GLN A 153 0.82 9.64 -12.53
CA GLN A 153 0.91 10.13 -13.90
C GLN A 153 1.55 9.09 -14.84
N GLY A 154 2.33 8.16 -14.30
CA GLY A 154 2.97 7.10 -15.05
C GLY A 154 2.07 5.87 -15.23
N ASN A 155 2.14 5.22 -16.38
CA ASN A 155 1.61 3.87 -16.54
C ASN A 155 2.58 2.83 -15.93
N ARG A 156 2.11 1.58 -15.76
CA ARG A 156 2.91 0.52 -15.12
C ARG A 156 4.24 0.26 -15.83
N GLN A 157 4.29 0.30 -17.16
CA GLN A 157 5.53 0.08 -17.91
C GLN A 157 6.56 1.18 -17.62
N GLN A 158 6.12 2.44 -17.56
CA GLN A 158 6.98 3.57 -17.20
C GLN A 158 7.51 3.45 -15.77
N ILE A 159 6.67 3.02 -14.83
CA ILE A 159 7.06 2.81 -13.43
C ILE A 159 8.09 1.67 -13.32
N MET A 160 7.87 0.55 -14.03
CA MET A 160 8.82 -0.55 -14.10
C MET A 160 10.17 -0.10 -14.69
N ALA A 161 10.15 0.64 -15.79
CA ALA A 161 11.36 1.18 -16.42
C ALA A 161 12.11 2.16 -15.49
N ALA A 162 11.40 3.01 -14.75
CA ALA A 162 12.01 3.96 -13.81
C ALA A 162 12.64 3.28 -12.59
N THR A 163 12.16 2.08 -12.22
CA THR A 163 12.52 1.42 -10.96
C THR A 163 13.39 0.18 -11.14
N ASN A 164 13.44 -0.38 -12.35
CA ASN A 164 14.00 -1.70 -12.66
C ASN A 164 13.38 -2.82 -11.81
N LEU A 165 12.11 -2.68 -11.45
CA LEU A 165 11.36 -3.68 -10.68
C LEU A 165 10.34 -4.41 -11.55
N GLY A 166 10.01 -5.62 -11.11
CA GLY A 166 8.96 -6.43 -11.72
C GLY A 166 7.56 -5.88 -11.43
N ASP A 167 6.60 -6.34 -12.22
CA ASP A 167 5.21 -5.90 -12.14
C ASP A 167 4.60 -6.09 -10.74
N TYR A 168 4.99 -7.16 -10.02
CA TYR A 168 4.51 -7.43 -8.66
C TYR A 168 5.21 -6.63 -7.55
N ASP A 169 6.23 -5.84 -7.89
CA ASP A 169 7.02 -5.10 -6.90
C ASP A 169 6.80 -3.59 -6.96
N ILE A 170 6.43 -3.04 -8.12
CA ILE A 170 6.25 -1.58 -8.28
C ILE A 170 5.19 -0.98 -7.33
N GLY A 171 4.13 -1.73 -7.01
CA GLY A 171 3.09 -1.27 -6.08
C GLY A 171 3.50 -1.29 -4.60
N ARG A 172 4.73 -1.70 -4.28
CA ARG A 172 5.27 -1.70 -2.91
C ARG A 172 5.98 -0.41 -2.55
N ILE A 173 6.42 0.34 -3.56
CA ILE A 173 7.27 1.52 -3.39
C ILE A 173 6.47 2.64 -2.71
N GLY A 174 7.01 3.17 -1.61
CA GLY A 174 6.39 4.24 -0.83
C GLY A 174 5.61 3.76 0.39
N PHE A 175 5.37 2.45 0.54
CA PHE A 175 4.62 1.87 1.68
C PHE A 175 5.51 1.41 2.84
N VAL A 176 6.60 2.14 3.12
CA VAL A 176 7.72 1.76 4.02
C VAL A 176 7.34 1.34 5.45
N GLY A 177 6.20 1.81 5.97
CA GLY A 177 5.74 1.42 7.31
C GLY A 177 5.12 0.02 7.37
N ASN A 178 4.82 -0.61 6.24
CA ASN A 178 4.30 -1.96 6.18
C ASN A 178 5.49 -2.88 5.90
N HIS A 179 5.74 -3.90 6.71
CA HIS A 179 6.93 -4.78 6.63
C HIS A 179 7.26 -5.38 5.25
N TRP A 180 6.36 -5.29 4.27
CA TRP A 180 6.52 -5.70 2.87
C TRP A 180 6.79 -4.54 1.89
N GLY A 181 6.66 -3.29 2.29
CA GLY A 181 6.83 -2.09 1.47
C GLY A 181 8.29 -1.83 1.12
N MET A 182 8.51 -1.03 0.07
CA MET A 182 9.84 -0.67 -0.41
C MET A 182 10.10 0.83 -0.25
N GLU A 183 11.35 1.18 0.06
CA GLU A 183 11.77 2.58 0.14
C GLU A 183 11.77 3.22 -1.25
N VAL A 184 11.42 4.51 -1.28
CA VAL A 184 11.55 5.37 -2.45
C VAL A 184 12.97 5.91 -2.52
N TYR A 185 13.61 5.82 -3.67
CA TYR A 185 14.87 6.51 -3.94
C TYR A 185 14.64 7.75 -4.81
N THR A 186 15.37 8.84 -4.56
CA THR A 186 15.26 10.08 -5.33
C THR A 186 15.50 9.86 -6.83
N SER A 187 16.46 8.98 -7.16
CA SER A 187 16.76 8.60 -8.55
C SER A 187 15.62 7.86 -9.25
N GLN A 188 14.70 7.23 -8.52
CA GLN A 188 13.49 6.64 -9.11
C GLN A 188 12.47 7.72 -9.45
N CYS A 189 12.29 8.72 -8.58
CA CYS A 189 11.42 9.86 -8.85
C CYS A 189 11.88 10.64 -10.09
N GLU A 190 13.18 10.99 -10.16
CA GLU A 190 13.75 11.72 -11.28
C GLU A 190 13.63 10.95 -12.60
N ARG A 191 13.94 9.65 -12.61
CA ARG A 191 13.78 8.81 -13.80
C ARG A 191 12.32 8.75 -14.26
N LEU A 192 11.39 8.55 -13.34
CA LEU A 192 9.97 8.47 -13.69
C LEU A 192 9.44 9.80 -14.24
N GLU A 193 9.80 10.91 -13.60
CA GLU A 193 9.43 12.26 -14.05
C GLU A 193 9.97 12.57 -15.44
N ASN A 194 11.21 12.18 -15.74
CA ASN A 194 11.80 12.32 -17.07
C ASN A 194 11.04 11.50 -18.12
N ILE A 195 10.78 10.21 -17.85
CA ILE A 195 10.02 9.32 -18.75
C ILE A 195 8.62 9.88 -19.04
N ILE A 196 7.96 10.44 -18.01
CA ILE A 196 6.64 11.07 -18.16
C ILE A 196 6.73 12.38 -18.96
N GLY A 197 7.75 13.20 -18.69
CA GLY A 197 7.97 14.49 -19.34
C GLY A 197 8.32 14.38 -20.83
N GLU A 198 9.12 13.39 -21.22
CA GLU A 198 9.46 13.12 -22.63
C GLU A 198 8.21 12.73 -23.44
N ASN A 199 7.35 11.88 -22.89
CA ASN A 199 6.11 11.47 -23.55
C ASN A 199 5.08 12.61 -23.70
N LYS A 200 5.09 13.60 -22.81
CA LYS A 200 4.24 14.81 -22.96
C LYS A 200 4.73 15.76 -24.05
N LYS A 201 6.01 15.68 -24.45
CA LYS A 201 6.57 16.49 -25.54
C LYS A 201 6.43 15.84 -26.92
N ALA A 202 6.26 14.52 -26.95
CA ALA A 202 6.12 13.72 -28.17
C ALA A 202 4.65 13.54 -28.62
N ALA A 203 3.68 13.95 -27.80
CA ALA A 203 2.25 13.91 -28.07
C ALA A 203 1.72 15.31 -28.40
#